data_AF-A0A8S0Y9F7-F1
#
_entry.id   AF-A0A8S0Y9F7-F1
#
_cell.length_a   1.000
_cell.length_b   1.000
_cell.length_c   1.000
_cell.angle_alpha   90.00
_cell.angle_beta   90.00
_cell.angle_gamma   90.00
#
_symmetry.space_group_name_H-M   'P 1'
#
loop_
_entity.id
_entity.type
_entity.pdbx_description
1 polymer ?
#
loop_
_entity_poly.entity_id
_entity_poly.type
_entity_poly.pdbx_seq_one_letter_code
_entity_poly.pdbx_strand_id
1 'polypeptide(L)'
;MTQLSTFSQHRLLLYYKGDISALTLFAQHGNGSVCFPEPLPVLAEILEAEHAESGKVSRHPAMLVNVINQLLHLDNDLLRIEPGFSEHVNNPGGIITVHMARFMLLDPPHKLMQSRQCRMRTLPELRGRPQVEMELLRRAYVKVMES
;
A
#
# COMPACT_ATOMS: atom_id res chain seq x y z
N MET A 1 19.21 -4.95 -12.55
CA MET A 1 18.59 -4.20 -11.42
C MET A 1 17.60 -5.11 -10.75
N THR A 2 17.81 -5.47 -9.49
CA THR A 2 16.94 -6.37 -8.72
C THR A 2 15.56 -5.71 -8.53
N GLN A 3 14.45 -6.45 -8.64
CA GLN A 3 13.08 -5.93 -8.50
C GLN A 3 12.87 -5.11 -7.21
N LEU A 4 13.56 -5.45 -6.13
CA LEU A 4 13.55 -4.73 -4.85
C LEU A 4 14.14 -3.31 -4.89
N SER A 5 15.10 -3.03 -5.77
CA SER A 5 15.67 -1.67 -5.93
C SER A 5 14.65 -0.65 -6.43
N THR A 6 13.50 -1.11 -6.93
CA THR A 6 12.38 -0.24 -7.30
C THR A 6 11.67 0.33 -6.09
N PHE A 7 11.69 -0.38 -4.96
CA PHE A 7 10.99 0.02 -3.75
C PHE A 7 11.89 0.72 -2.73
N SER A 8 13.14 1.04 -3.04
CA SER A 8 14.01 1.77 -2.08
C SER A 8 13.41 3.08 -1.57
N GLN A 9 12.51 3.72 -2.32
CA GLN A 9 11.83 4.98 -1.97
C GLN A 9 10.31 4.91 -2.15
N HIS A 10 9.76 3.71 -2.31
CA HIS A 10 8.33 3.54 -2.56
C HIS A 10 7.74 2.41 -1.72
N ARG A 11 6.46 2.56 -1.35
CA ARG A 11 5.63 1.49 -0.80
C ARG A 11 4.26 1.51 -1.44
N LEU A 12 3.56 0.39 -1.36
CA LEU A 12 2.16 0.27 -1.73
C LEU A 12 1.34 -0.22 -0.54
N LEU A 13 0.15 0.37 -0.36
CA LEU A 13 -0.95 -0.23 0.35
C LEU A 13 -1.83 -0.94 -0.68
N LEU A 14 -2.11 -2.23 -0.45
CA LEU A 14 -3.01 -2.99 -1.31
C LEU A 14 -4.37 -3.10 -0.63
N TYR A 15 -5.45 -2.82 -1.35
CA TYR A 15 -6.78 -2.81 -0.76
C TYR A 15 -7.85 -3.34 -1.70
N TYR A 16 -8.95 -3.80 -1.15
CA TYR A 16 -10.18 -4.18 -1.84
C TYR A 16 -11.30 -3.26 -1.36
N LYS A 17 -12.12 -2.77 -2.28
CA LYS A 17 -13.39 -2.07 -2.03
C LYS A 17 -14.47 -2.83 -2.81
N GLY A 18 -15.46 -3.36 -2.10
CA GLY A 18 -16.62 -4.00 -2.74
C GLY A 18 -17.55 -2.95 -3.34
N ASP A 19 -17.86 -3.07 -4.62
CA ASP A 19 -18.70 -2.08 -5.34
C ASP A 19 -20.14 -2.01 -4.81
N ILE A 20 -20.64 -3.09 -4.21
CA ILE A 20 -22.02 -3.18 -3.69
C ILE A 20 -22.07 -2.91 -2.18
N SER A 21 -21.18 -3.54 -1.41
CA SER A 21 -21.25 -3.55 0.05
C SER A 21 -20.48 -2.41 0.73
N ALA A 22 -19.70 -1.65 -0.03
CA ALA A 22 -18.68 -0.71 0.48
C ALA A 22 -17.64 -1.36 1.42
N LEU A 23 -17.59 -2.69 1.50
CA LEU A 23 -16.63 -3.42 2.33
C LEU A 23 -15.21 -3.04 1.89
N THR A 24 -14.45 -2.46 2.82
CA THR A 24 -13.06 -2.07 2.60
C THR A 24 -12.14 -2.98 3.40
N LEU A 25 -11.20 -3.61 2.70
CA LEU A 25 -10.21 -4.50 3.27
C LEU A 25 -8.83 -4.09 2.79
N PHE A 26 -7.84 -4.14 3.67
CA PHE A 26 -6.43 -3.94 3.35
C PHE A 26 -5.67 -5.26 3.42
N ALA A 27 -4.70 -5.44 2.54
CA ALA A 27 -3.78 -6.56 2.64
C ALA A 27 -2.78 -6.33 3.77
N GLN A 28 -2.53 -7.37 4.53
CA GLN A 28 -1.53 -7.43 5.58
C GLN A 28 -0.57 -8.57 5.28
N HIS A 29 0.72 -8.29 5.26
CA HIS A 29 1.76 -9.31 5.11
C HIS A 29 1.87 -10.20 6.35
N GLY A 30 2.45 -11.39 6.23
CA GLY A 30 2.59 -12.35 7.33
C GLY A 30 3.41 -11.85 8.52
N ASN A 31 4.29 -10.87 8.29
CA ASN A 31 5.04 -10.15 9.33
C ASN A 31 4.23 -9.07 10.06
N GLY A 32 2.97 -8.84 9.65
CA GLY A 32 2.04 -7.89 10.26
C GLY A 32 2.03 -6.50 9.64
N SER A 33 2.95 -6.16 8.73
CA SER A 33 2.96 -4.88 7.99
C SER A 33 1.82 -4.81 6.98
N VAL A 34 1.31 -3.60 6.72
CA VAL A 34 0.39 -3.32 5.61
C VAL A 34 1.07 -2.68 4.39
N CYS A 35 2.35 -2.32 4.52
CA CYS A 35 3.16 -1.80 3.43
C CYS A 35 3.81 -2.93 2.63
N PHE A 36 3.75 -2.81 1.31
CA PHE A 36 4.33 -3.72 0.34
C PHE A 36 5.45 -3.04 -0.47
N PRO A 37 6.46 -3.81 -0.93
CA PRO A 37 6.65 -5.25 -0.70
C PRO A 37 7.20 -5.58 0.70
N GLU A 38 7.64 -4.58 1.44
CA GLU A 38 8.26 -4.73 2.75
C GLU A 38 7.78 -3.62 3.71
N PRO A 39 7.95 -3.80 5.03
CA PRO A 39 7.57 -2.79 6.01
C PRO A 39 8.23 -1.43 5.79
N LEU A 40 7.68 -0.41 6.45
CA LEU A 40 8.40 0.85 6.61
C LEU A 40 9.57 0.67 7.59
N PRO A 41 10.66 1.44 7.43
CA PRO A 41 11.73 1.49 8.42
C PRO A 41 11.21 1.89 9.81
N VAL A 42 11.91 1.46 10.88
CA VAL A 42 11.46 1.67 12.27
C VAL A 42 11.28 3.14 12.65
N LEU A 43 12.10 4.03 12.11
CA LEU A 43 12.08 5.46 12.39
C LEU A 43 11.31 6.25 11.32
N ALA A 44 10.34 5.59 10.69
CA ALA A 44 9.47 6.18 9.70
C ALA A 44 8.39 7.05 10.37
N GLU A 45 8.26 8.29 9.91
CA GLU A 45 7.25 9.24 10.39
C GLU A 45 6.50 9.85 9.21
N ILE A 46 5.21 10.16 9.39
CA ILE A 46 4.42 10.84 8.37
C ILE A 46 4.98 12.24 8.16
N LEU A 47 5.25 12.58 6.89
CA LEU A 47 5.61 13.93 6.50
C LEU A 47 4.34 14.67 6.07
N GLU A 48 4.03 15.78 6.72
CA GLU A 48 2.90 16.61 6.32
C GLU A 48 3.14 17.23 4.94
N ALA A 49 2.07 17.42 4.17
CA ALA A 49 2.14 17.80 2.76
C ALA A 49 2.94 19.10 2.50
N GLU A 50 2.92 20.03 3.45
CA GLU A 50 3.66 21.30 3.40
C GLU A 50 5.20 21.14 3.49
N HIS A 51 5.68 19.99 3.95
CA HIS A 51 7.11 19.67 4.07
C HIS A 51 7.61 18.69 2.99
N ALA A 52 6.75 18.24 2.08
CA ALA A 52 7.12 17.33 1.00
C ALA A 52 7.84 18.09 -0.12
N GLU A 53 9.18 18.15 -0.09
CA GLU A 53 9.94 18.67 -1.21
C GLU A 53 9.75 17.79 -2.46
N SER A 54 9.17 18.37 -3.51
CA SER A 54 8.96 17.73 -4.81
C SER A 54 10.29 17.67 -5.58
N GLY A 55 11.11 16.67 -5.27
CA GLY A 55 12.50 16.64 -5.76
C GLY A 55 13.12 15.26 -5.89
N LYS A 56 12.67 14.46 -6.86
CA LYS A 56 13.47 13.53 -7.69
C LYS A 56 12.55 12.60 -8.50
N VAL A 57 13.03 12.23 -9.70
CA VAL A 57 12.45 11.30 -10.69
C VAL A 57 11.32 10.42 -10.12
N SER A 58 10.07 10.87 -10.30
CA SER A 58 8.90 10.10 -9.91
C SER A 58 8.76 8.93 -10.87
N ARG A 59 9.02 7.71 -10.40
CA ARG A 59 8.70 6.51 -11.16
C ARG A 59 7.19 6.41 -11.27
N HIS A 60 6.68 6.14 -12.48
CA HIS A 60 5.25 6.06 -12.71
C HIS A 60 4.63 4.96 -11.81
N PRO A 61 3.63 5.26 -10.96
CA PRO A 61 3.11 4.31 -9.97
C PRO A 61 2.60 2.98 -10.56
N ALA A 62 2.13 2.98 -11.82
CA ALA A 62 1.75 1.75 -12.52
C ALA A 62 2.90 0.73 -12.64
N MET A 63 4.15 1.19 -12.74
CA MET A 63 5.32 0.29 -12.74
C MET A 63 5.46 -0.43 -11.40
N LEU A 64 5.15 0.23 -10.29
CA LEU A 64 5.20 -0.37 -8.95
C LEU A 64 4.18 -1.51 -8.82
N VAL A 65 2.97 -1.31 -9.36
CA VAL A 65 1.93 -2.34 -9.38
C VAL A 65 2.38 -3.58 -10.14
N ASN A 66 3.00 -3.41 -11.32
CA ASN A 66 3.54 -4.53 -12.09
C ASN A 66 4.59 -5.33 -11.30
N VAL A 67 5.48 -4.64 -10.58
CA VAL A 67 6.47 -5.33 -9.74
C VAL A 67 5.80 -6.04 -8.56
N ILE A 68 4.78 -5.46 -7.91
CA ILE A 68 4.01 -6.16 -6.87
C ILE A 68 3.30 -7.39 -7.43
N ASN A 69 2.68 -7.31 -8.61
CA ASN A 69 2.06 -8.46 -9.25
C ASN A 69 3.08 -9.59 -9.44
N GLN A 70 4.29 -9.26 -9.90
CA GLN A 70 5.36 -10.25 -10.06
C GLN A 70 5.83 -10.84 -8.72
N LEU A 71 6.07 -9.99 -7.70
CA LEU A 71 6.54 -10.42 -6.38
C LEU A 71 5.51 -11.27 -5.63
N LEU A 72 4.24 -10.92 -5.76
CA LEU A 72 3.12 -11.63 -5.16
C LEU A 72 2.51 -12.65 -6.12
N HIS A 73 3.18 -13.03 -7.23
CA HIS A 73 2.69 -13.78 -8.40
C HIS A 73 1.17 -13.68 -8.63
N LEU A 74 0.67 -12.46 -8.79
CA LEU A 74 -0.70 -12.11 -9.14
C LEU A 74 -0.79 -11.92 -10.65
N ASP A 75 -2.00 -12.06 -11.20
CA ASP A 75 -2.26 -11.74 -12.60
C ASP A 75 -2.06 -10.23 -12.85
N ASN A 76 -1.56 -9.86 -14.04
CA ASN A 76 -1.08 -8.51 -14.34
C ASN A 76 -2.16 -7.41 -14.23
N ASP A 77 -3.44 -7.76 -14.28
CA ASP A 77 -4.57 -6.82 -14.21
C ASP A 77 -5.34 -6.87 -12.88
N LEU A 78 -4.88 -7.70 -11.93
CA LEU A 78 -5.59 -7.91 -10.67
C LEU A 78 -5.54 -6.66 -9.78
N LEU A 79 -4.46 -5.89 -9.88
CA LEU A 79 -4.24 -4.66 -9.15
C LEU A 79 -4.23 -3.47 -10.11
N ARG A 80 -4.85 -2.37 -9.70
CA ARG A 80 -4.74 -1.07 -10.38
C ARG A 80 -4.35 0.02 -9.39
N ILE A 81 -3.58 0.98 -9.86
CA ILE A 81 -3.22 2.13 -9.01
C ILE A 81 -4.47 2.93 -8.65
N GLU A 82 -4.56 3.36 -7.39
CA GLU A 82 -5.57 4.31 -6.94
C GLU A 82 -5.08 5.74 -7.20
N PRO A 83 -5.70 6.50 -8.11
CA PRO A 83 -5.26 7.83 -8.42
C PRO A 83 -5.54 8.83 -7.28
N GLY A 84 -4.63 9.78 -7.09
CA GLY A 84 -4.79 10.82 -6.09
C GLY A 84 -4.64 10.34 -4.65
N PHE A 85 -3.93 9.24 -4.42
CA PHE A 85 -3.37 8.88 -3.12
C PHE A 85 -1.85 8.79 -3.24
N SER A 86 -1.13 9.65 -2.52
CA SER A 86 0.32 9.66 -2.46
C SER A 86 0.77 10.31 -1.17
N GLU A 87 1.13 9.50 -0.18
CA GLU A 87 1.59 9.97 1.12
C GLU A 87 3.12 9.94 1.20
N HIS A 88 3.71 10.88 1.94
CA HIS A 88 5.15 10.94 2.14
C HIS A 88 5.49 10.54 3.57
N VAL A 89 6.53 9.70 3.69
CA VAL A 89 7.04 9.22 4.96
C VAL A 89 8.52 9.60 5.03
N ASN A 90 8.91 10.32 6.08
CA ASN A 90 10.30 10.62 6.35
C ASN A 90 10.95 9.47 7.11
N ASN A 91 12.22 9.20 6.82
CA ASN A 91 13.08 8.26 7.53
C ASN A 91 14.53 8.76 7.36
N PRO A 92 15.45 8.47 8.29
CA PRO A 92 16.88 8.79 8.14
C PRO A 92 17.53 8.46 6.78
N GLY A 93 17.02 7.47 6.05
CA GLY A 93 17.49 7.09 4.71
C GLY A 93 16.89 7.90 3.54
N GLY A 94 16.01 8.87 3.82
CA GLY A 94 15.30 9.68 2.84
C GLY A 94 13.78 9.46 2.84
N ILE A 95 13.10 10.20 1.97
CA ILE A 95 11.65 10.17 1.84
C ILE A 95 11.20 8.90 1.10
N ILE A 96 10.17 8.25 1.64
CA ILE A 96 9.46 7.13 1.03
C ILE A 96 8.07 7.60 0.62
N THR A 97 7.70 7.43 -0.64
CA THR A 97 6.34 7.70 -1.12
C THR A 97 5.48 6.44 -1.04
N VAL A 98 4.34 6.53 -0.36
CA VAL A 98 3.36 5.45 -0.21
C VAL A 98 2.18 5.69 -1.14
N HIS A 99 1.95 4.74 -2.04
CA HIS A 99 0.86 4.73 -2.99
C HIS A 99 -0.21 3.71 -2.59
N MET A 100 -1.37 3.73 -3.25
CA MET A 100 -2.42 2.73 -3.09
C MET A 100 -2.68 1.96 -4.39
N ALA A 101 -3.00 0.67 -4.27
CA ALA A 101 -3.49 -0.14 -5.37
C ALA A 101 -4.71 -0.97 -4.97
N ARG A 102 -5.73 -0.95 -5.82
CA ARG A 102 -7.02 -1.62 -5.65
C ARG A 102 -7.04 -2.97 -6.33
N PHE A 103 -7.56 -4.00 -5.66
CA PHE A 103 -7.94 -5.26 -6.28
C PHE A 103 -9.19 -5.08 -7.15
N MET A 104 -9.09 -5.48 -8.42
CA MET A 104 -10.17 -5.39 -9.42
C MET A 104 -11.00 -6.69 -9.50
N LEU A 105 -11.37 -7.22 -8.33
CA LEU A 105 -12.17 -8.43 -8.20
C LEU A 105 -13.57 -8.10 -7.71
N LEU A 106 -14.54 -8.94 -8.07
CA LEU A 106 -15.90 -8.86 -7.52
C LEU A 106 -15.90 -9.21 -6.03
N ASP A 107 -15.25 -10.31 -5.66
CA ASP A 107 -15.17 -10.80 -4.29
C ASP A 107 -13.81 -10.50 -3.64
N PRO A 108 -13.75 -10.35 -2.30
CA PRO A 108 -12.49 -10.19 -1.59
C PRO A 108 -11.49 -11.35 -1.85
N PRO A 109 -10.21 -11.07 -2.17
CA PRO A 109 -9.21 -12.10 -2.51
C PRO A 109 -8.64 -12.86 -1.29
N HIS A 110 -9.47 -13.29 -0.33
CA HIS A 110 -8.99 -13.92 0.90
C HIS A 110 -8.10 -15.16 0.64
N LYS A 111 -8.57 -16.11 -0.17
CA LYS A 111 -7.84 -17.35 -0.46
C LYS A 111 -6.55 -17.07 -1.23
N LEU A 112 -6.62 -16.17 -2.21
CA LEU A 112 -5.47 -15.78 -3.02
C LEU A 112 -4.38 -15.17 -2.13
N MET A 113 -4.73 -14.17 -1.32
CA MET A 113 -3.75 -13.52 -0.45
C MET A 113 -3.22 -14.44 0.65
N GLN A 114 -4.05 -15.34 1.19
CA GLN A 114 -3.61 -16.36 2.14
C GLN A 114 -2.55 -17.29 1.55
N SER A 115 -2.67 -17.68 0.28
CA SER A 115 -1.65 -18.48 -0.41
C SER A 115 -0.28 -17.78 -0.50
N ARG A 116 -0.26 -16.45 -0.34
CA ARG A 116 0.95 -15.58 -0.36
C ARG A 116 1.35 -15.08 1.02
N GLN A 117 0.96 -15.83 2.06
CA GLN A 117 1.21 -15.48 3.47
C GLN A 117 0.66 -14.11 3.88
N CYS A 118 -0.32 -13.59 3.14
CA CYS A 118 -0.99 -12.33 3.41
C CYS A 118 -2.42 -12.57 3.90
N ARG A 119 -3.03 -11.57 4.53
CA ARG A 119 -4.44 -11.62 4.96
C ARG A 119 -5.14 -10.34 4.55
N MET A 120 -6.38 -10.45 4.08
CA MET A 120 -7.25 -9.29 3.89
C MET A 120 -7.93 -8.98 5.23
N ARG A 121 -7.81 -7.75 5.70
CA ARG A 121 -8.27 -7.29 7.02
C ARG A 121 -9.04 -5.99 6.91
N THR A 122 -10.09 -5.84 7.69
CA THR A 122 -10.76 -4.56 7.90
C THR A 122 -9.87 -3.60 8.70
N LEU A 123 -10.13 -2.29 8.60
CA LEU A 123 -9.40 -1.30 9.39
C LEU A 123 -9.44 -1.56 10.92
N PRO A 124 -10.58 -1.95 11.53
CA PRO A 124 -10.61 -2.30 12.96
C PRO A 124 -9.75 -3.51 13.34
N GLU A 125 -9.63 -4.52 12.46
CA GLU A 125 -8.76 -5.69 12.70
C GLU A 125 -7.27 -5.34 12.64
N LEU A 126 -6.91 -4.23 11.99
CA LEU A 126 -5.53 -3.75 11.87
C LEU A 126 -5.10 -2.86 13.03
N ARG A 127 -5.93 -2.66 14.05
CA ARG A 127 -5.54 -1.87 15.22
C ARG A 127 -4.26 -2.39 15.87
N GLY A 128 -3.47 -1.47 16.42
CA GLY A 128 -2.19 -1.79 17.08
C GLY A 128 -1.05 -2.14 16.11
N ARG A 129 -1.13 -1.70 14.85
CA ARG A 129 0.05 -1.61 13.97
C ARG A 129 0.95 -0.42 14.37
N PRO A 130 2.18 -0.32 13.85
CA PRO A 130 3.02 0.87 14.02
C PRO A 130 2.25 2.16 13.71
N GLN A 131 2.52 3.23 14.47
CA GLN A 131 1.74 4.48 14.38
C GLN A 131 1.71 5.06 12.97
N VAL A 132 2.85 5.05 12.27
CA VAL A 132 2.95 5.51 10.88
C VAL A 132 2.05 4.70 9.93
N GLU A 133 2.00 3.37 10.08
CA GLU A 133 1.12 2.52 9.27
C GLU A 133 -0.36 2.73 9.63
N MET A 134 -0.68 2.95 10.91
CA MET A 134 -2.04 3.27 11.34
C MET A 134 -2.53 4.59 10.75
N GLU A 135 -1.67 5.60 10.69
CA GLU A 135 -2.01 6.90 10.09
C GLU A 135 -2.16 6.79 8.57
N LEU A 136 -1.28 6.04 7.89
CA LEU A 136 -1.44 5.71 6.47
C LEU A 136 -2.77 5.00 6.19
N LEU A 137 -3.12 3.99 6.99
CA LEU A 137 -4.39 3.27 6.87
C LEU A 137 -5.60 4.18 7.08
N ARG A 138 -5.51 5.13 8.02
CA ARG A 138 -6.56 6.13 8.25
C ARG A 138 -6.74 7.03 7.04
N ARG A 139 -5.65 7.62 6.51
CA ARG A 139 -5.67 8.47 5.31
C ARG A 139 -6.17 7.70 4.08
N ALA A 140 -5.72 6.47 3.92
CA ALA A 140 -6.17 5.57 2.86
C ALA A 140 -7.67 5.27 2.93
N TYR A 141 -8.19 5.00 4.13
CA TYR A 141 -9.62 4.76 4.33
C TYR A 141 -10.46 6.00 4.00
N VAL A 142 -10.03 7.20 4.42
CA VAL A 142 -10.69 8.46 4.06
C VAL A 142 -10.75 8.61 2.53
N LYS A 143 -9.61 8.41 1.85
CA LYS A 143 -9.56 8.45 0.38
C LYS A 143 -10.53 7.48 -0.29
N VAL A 144 -10.67 6.27 0.24
CA VAL A 144 -11.59 5.24 -0.27
C VAL A 144 -13.05 5.63 -0.09
N MET A 145 -13.38 6.36 0.99
CA MET A 145 -14.74 6.83 1.26
C MET A 145 -15.13 8.05 0.42
N GLU A 146 -14.15 8.83 -0.04
CA GLU A 146 -14.33 10.00 -0.90
C GLU A 146 -14.36 9.66 -2.40
N SER A 147 -14.05 8.42 -2.77
CA SER A 147 -13.95 7.94 -4.17
C SER A 147 -15.14 7.16 -4.69
#